data_AF-A0A316RHA2-F1
#
_entry.id   AF-A0A316RHA2-F1
#
_cell.length_a   1.000
_cell.length_b   1.000
_cell.length_c   1.000
_cell.angle_alpha   90.00
_cell.angle_beta   90.00
_cell.angle_gamma   90.00
#
_symmetry.space_group_name_H-M   'P 1'
#
loop_
_entity.id
_entity.type
_entity.pdbx_description
1 polymer ?
#
loop_
_entity_poly.entity_id
_entity_poly.type
_entity_poly.pdbx_seq_one_letter_code
_entity_poly.pdbx_strand_id
1 'polypeptide(L)'
;MGASSAVYGYIASKQTHGSLATDNDRETAMSYQEKAQKAKEEENNLIKNITNQLRGLYSSMINGSSTDYKKLNIIRTYLHYKFGNGQPMYVDITGMHIPTISAKRDFNDEVGAKKSINTFSIRELSMIGVTLGSVDFKYLGNLKVKVTKSDRYDFDWQKNGKSDRNFYTLLGSIVHNMPMPIPDTVLMALTTGGRSFDIEVKGEATVNP
;
A
#
# COMPACT_ATOMS: atom_id res chain seq x y z
N MET A 1 -24.11 -8.03 2.15
CA MET A 1 -25.22 -8.90 1.76
C MET A 1 -24.61 -10.23 1.34
N GLY A 2 -24.91 -11.39 1.96
CA GLY A 2 -24.27 -12.64 1.47
C GLY A 2 -24.43 -13.96 2.23
N ALA A 3 -24.85 -13.99 3.51
CA ALA A 3 -25.14 -15.26 4.21
C ALA A 3 -26.65 -15.54 4.35
N SER A 4 -27.43 -14.47 4.49
CA SER A 4 -28.90 -14.55 4.57
C SER A 4 -29.55 -14.87 3.21
N SER A 5 -29.01 -14.33 2.10
CA SER A 5 -29.60 -14.58 0.77
C SER A 5 -29.33 -15.97 0.22
N ALA A 6 -28.24 -16.64 0.64
CA ALA A 6 -27.94 -18.01 0.24
C ALA A 6 -28.88 -19.03 0.90
N VAL A 7 -29.23 -18.80 2.18
CA VAL A 7 -30.22 -19.63 2.90
C VAL A 7 -31.63 -19.37 2.42
N TYR A 8 -32.01 -18.11 2.15
CA TYR A 8 -33.27 -17.80 1.47
C TYR A 8 -33.33 -18.42 0.07
N GLY A 9 -32.23 -18.42 -0.69
CA GLY A 9 -32.14 -19.05 -2.01
C GLY A 9 -32.27 -20.57 -1.98
N TYR A 10 -31.61 -21.25 -1.04
CA TYR A 10 -31.71 -22.70 -0.88
C TYR A 10 -33.12 -23.13 -0.46
N ILE A 11 -33.71 -22.44 0.52
CA ILE A 11 -35.09 -22.73 1.00
C ILE A 11 -36.13 -22.41 -0.08
N ALA A 12 -35.99 -21.28 -0.79
CA ALA A 12 -36.90 -20.89 -1.87
C ALA A 12 -36.79 -21.81 -3.11
N SER A 13 -35.59 -22.34 -3.41
CA SER A 13 -35.38 -23.28 -4.52
C SER A 13 -36.11 -24.62 -4.30
N LYS A 14 -36.31 -25.05 -3.05
CA LYS A 14 -37.03 -26.29 -2.72
C LYS A 14 -38.55 -26.09 -2.74
N GLN A 15 -39.03 -24.92 -2.32
CA GLN A 15 -40.46 -24.55 -2.38
C GLN A 15 -40.98 -24.42 -3.82
N THR A 16 -40.14 -23.96 -4.76
CA THR A 16 -40.47 -23.87 -6.19
C THR A 16 -40.54 -25.22 -6.90
N HIS A 17 -40.01 -26.30 -6.31
CA HIS A 17 -40.12 -27.68 -6.79
C HIS A 17 -41.17 -28.53 -6.05
N GLY A 18 -42.08 -27.91 -5.29
CA GLY A 18 -43.25 -28.58 -4.72
C GLY A 18 -43.00 -29.44 -3.47
N SER A 19 -41.85 -29.31 -2.80
CA SER A 19 -41.57 -29.97 -1.52
C SER A 19 -41.43 -28.95 -0.38
N LEU A 20 -42.11 -29.22 0.74
CA LEU A 20 -41.93 -28.46 1.98
C LEU A 20 -40.51 -28.70 2.51
N ALA A 21 -39.78 -27.63 2.85
CA ALA A 21 -38.45 -27.73 3.44
C ALA A 21 -38.49 -28.55 4.74
N THR A 22 -37.67 -29.59 4.83
CA THR A 22 -37.63 -30.49 6.00
C THR A 22 -36.78 -29.90 7.13
N ASP A 23 -36.96 -30.38 8.35
CA ASP A 23 -36.15 -29.92 9.49
C ASP A 23 -34.66 -30.24 9.31
N ASN A 24 -34.33 -31.33 8.63
CA ASN A 24 -32.95 -31.69 8.27
C ASN A 24 -32.32 -30.70 7.23
N ASP A 25 -33.11 -30.19 6.29
CA ASP A 25 -32.67 -29.13 5.35
C ASP A 25 -32.39 -27.82 6.09
N ARG A 26 -33.19 -27.50 7.12
CA ARG A 26 -33.00 -26.31 7.97
C ARG A 26 -31.75 -26.45 8.84
N GLU A 27 -31.53 -27.61 9.47
CA GLU A 27 -30.33 -27.89 10.26
C GLU A 27 -29.05 -27.83 9.41
N THR A 28 -29.09 -28.40 8.20
CA THR A 28 -27.96 -28.34 7.28
C THR A 28 -27.64 -26.89 6.85
N ALA A 29 -28.66 -26.09 6.53
CA ALA A 29 -28.49 -24.68 6.19
C ALA A 29 -27.98 -23.84 7.37
N MET A 30 -28.46 -24.10 8.60
CA MET A 30 -27.94 -23.46 9.82
C MET A 30 -26.48 -23.85 10.07
N SER A 31 -26.11 -25.12 9.87
CA SER A 31 -24.70 -25.56 9.99
C SER A 31 -23.78 -24.85 8.98
N TYR A 32 -24.25 -24.61 7.74
CA TYR A 32 -23.50 -23.82 6.78
C TYR A 32 -23.37 -22.34 7.20
N GLN A 33 -24.41 -21.74 7.78
CA GLN A 33 -24.34 -20.38 8.32
C GLN A 33 -23.37 -20.28 9.49
N GLU A 34 -23.40 -21.23 10.43
CA GLU A 34 -22.49 -21.28 11.58
C GLU A 34 -21.03 -21.41 11.13
N LYS A 35 -20.75 -22.30 10.17
CA LYS A 35 -19.41 -22.45 9.58
C LYS A 35 -18.94 -21.18 8.89
N ALA A 36 -19.80 -20.52 8.11
CA ALA A 36 -19.47 -19.26 7.44
C ALA A 36 -19.25 -18.11 8.44
N GLN A 37 -20.02 -18.06 9.53
CA GLN A 37 -19.87 -17.06 10.58
C GLN A 37 -18.57 -17.26 11.36
N LYS A 38 -18.22 -18.50 11.69
CA LYS A 38 -16.96 -18.85 12.34
C LYS A 38 -15.74 -18.52 11.47
N ALA A 39 -15.78 -18.86 10.17
CA ALA A 39 -14.71 -18.52 9.23
C ALA A 39 -14.50 -16.99 9.15
N LYS A 40 -15.60 -16.22 9.12
CA LYS A 40 -15.54 -14.76 9.13
C LYS A 40 -14.96 -14.19 10.43
N GLU A 41 -15.26 -14.81 11.57
CA GLU A 41 -14.68 -14.44 12.86
C GLU A 41 -13.17 -14.72 12.90
N GLU A 42 -12.74 -15.87 12.38
CA GLU A 42 -11.32 -16.21 12.22
C GLU A 42 -10.59 -15.22 11.31
N GLU A 43 -11.17 -14.85 10.16
CA GLU A 43 -10.63 -13.81 9.28
C GLU A 43 -10.50 -12.45 9.99
N ASN A 44 -11.53 -12.02 10.72
CA ASN A 44 -11.50 -10.76 11.47
C ASN A 44 -10.42 -10.76 12.55
N ASN A 45 -10.26 -11.87 13.27
CA ASN A 45 -9.21 -12.03 14.28
C ASN A 45 -7.81 -11.98 13.65
N LEU A 46 -7.63 -12.60 12.48
CA LEU A 46 -6.38 -12.53 11.72
C LEU A 46 -6.06 -11.10 11.28
N ILE A 47 -7.04 -10.40 10.68
CA ILE A 47 -6.89 -8.99 10.28
C ILE A 47 -6.49 -8.13 11.47
N LYS A 48 -7.16 -8.30 12.61
CA LYS A 48 -6.88 -7.55 13.84
C LYS A 48 -5.46 -7.80 14.35
N ASN A 49 -5.01 -9.05 14.36
CA ASN A 49 -3.67 -9.42 14.80
C ASN A 49 -2.59 -8.78 13.90
N ILE A 50 -2.70 -8.97 12.58
CA ILE A 50 -1.75 -8.41 11.61
C ILE A 50 -1.76 -6.88 11.69
N THR A 51 -2.93 -6.25 11.78
CA THR A 51 -3.05 -4.78 11.89
C THR A 51 -2.31 -4.26 13.14
N ASN A 52 -2.41 -4.95 14.27
CA ASN A 52 -1.71 -4.58 15.49
C ASN A 52 -0.19 -4.73 15.35
N GLN A 53 0.30 -5.79 14.70
CA GLN A 53 1.72 -5.98 14.41
C GLN A 53 2.26 -4.87 13.50
N LEU A 54 1.54 -4.55 12.42
CA LEU A 54 1.90 -3.46 11.51
C LEU A 54 1.91 -2.09 12.21
N ARG A 55 0.95 -1.85 13.12
CA ARG A 55 0.94 -0.64 13.94
C ARG A 55 2.15 -0.57 14.86
N GLY A 56 2.52 -1.68 15.50
CA GLY A 56 3.73 -1.77 16.33
C GLY A 56 5.01 -1.47 15.54
N LEU A 57 5.13 -2.04 14.34
CA LEU A 57 6.24 -1.76 13.42
C LEU A 57 6.29 -0.28 13.02
N TYR A 58 5.14 0.32 12.70
CA TYR A 58 5.07 1.74 12.37
C TYR A 58 5.53 2.60 13.55
N SER A 59 5.05 2.32 14.76
CA SER A 59 5.45 3.04 15.98
C SER A 59 6.94 2.91 16.26
N SER A 60 7.55 1.73 16.06
CA SER A 60 8.99 1.56 16.26
C SER A 60 9.81 2.32 15.21
N MET A 61 9.33 2.39 13.97
CA MET A 61 9.99 3.17 12.91
C MET A 61 10.00 4.66 13.24
N ILE A 62 8.88 5.23 13.73
CA ILE A 62 8.81 6.69 13.96
C ILE A 62 9.38 7.15 15.30
N ASN A 63 9.42 6.27 16.31
CA ASN A 63 9.90 6.60 17.66
C ASN A 63 11.32 6.06 17.95
N GLY A 64 11.94 5.38 16.98
CA GLY A 64 13.31 4.91 17.10
C GLY A 64 14.31 6.06 17.24
N SER A 65 15.43 5.81 17.93
CA SER A 65 16.50 6.79 18.15
C SER A 65 17.38 7.07 16.92
N SER A 66 17.22 6.30 15.83
CA SER A 66 17.97 6.50 14.58
C SER A 66 17.32 7.57 13.71
N THR A 67 18.11 8.43 13.07
CA THR A 67 17.62 9.34 12.02
C THR A 67 17.24 8.61 10.73
N ASP A 68 17.51 7.30 10.62
CA ASP A 68 17.17 6.46 9.47
C ASP A 68 15.67 6.46 9.15
N TYR A 69 14.79 6.70 10.13
CA TYR A 69 13.36 6.80 9.85
C TYR A 69 13.04 7.91 8.86
N LYS A 70 13.87 8.95 8.78
CA LYS A 70 13.72 10.05 7.83
C LYS A 70 14.05 9.62 6.40
N LYS A 71 14.82 8.55 6.19
CA LYS A 71 15.10 8.06 4.83
C LYS A 71 13.80 7.62 4.16
N LEU A 72 13.73 7.80 2.84
CA LEU A 72 12.62 7.30 2.06
C LEU A 72 12.57 5.76 2.14
N ASN A 73 11.43 5.22 2.54
CA ASN A 73 11.22 3.79 2.70
C ASN A 73 9.76 3.45 2.37
N ILE A 74 9.56 2.56 1.40
CA ILE A 74 8.21 2.20 0.92
C ILE A 74 7.32 1.61 2.03
N ILE A 75 7.88 0.80 2.91
CA ILE A 75 7.15 0.17 4.02
C ILE A 75 6.69 1.26 4.98
N ARG A 76 7.58 2.18 5.37
CA ARG A 76 7.22 3.32 6.22
C ARG A 76 6.16 4.19 5.57
N THR A 77 6.28 4.52 4.28
CA THR A 77 5.30 5.35 3.57
C THR A 77 3.92 4.70 3.57
N TYR A 78 3.84 3.41 3.29
CA TYR A 78 2.59 2.67 3.37
C TYR A 78 2.01 2.60 4.79
N LEU A 79 2.84 2.32 5.79
CA LEU A 79 2.40 2.30 7.18
C LEU A 79 1.93 3.69 7.63
N HIS A 80 2.51 4.76 7.09
CA HIS A 80 2.06 6.13 7.32
C HIS A 80 0.69 6.42 6.66
N TYR A 81 0.44 5.90 5.46
CA TYR A 81 -0.91 5.92 4.86
C TYR A 81 -1.94 5.29 5.79
N LYS A 82 -1.60 4.15 6.40
CA LYS A 82 -2.49 3.39 7.28
C LYS A 82 -2.68 4.00 8.67
N PHE A 83 -1.62 4.46 9.29
CA PHE A 83 -1.59 4.79 10.71
C PHE A 83 -1.18 6.24 11.02
N GLY A 84 -0.69 6.97 10.02
CA GLY A 84 -0.29 8.39 10.12
C GLY A 84 -1.47 9.36 10.17
N ASN A 85 -2.70 8.88 9.99
CA ASN A 85 -3.93 9.67 10.14
C ASN A 85 -3.99 10.92 9.23
N GLY A 86 -3.37 10.85 8.04
CA GLY A 86 -3.33 11.95 7.08
C GLY A 86 -2.33 13.07 7.43
N GLN A 87 -1.50 12.89 8.46
CA GLN A 87 -0.45 13.85 8.79
C GLN A 87 0.62 13.88 7.69
N PRO A 88 1.29 15.02 7.47
CA PRO A 88 2.37 15.09 6.49
C PRO A 88 3.56 14.24 6.95
N MET A 89 4.23 13.61 5.98
CA MET A 89 5.40 12.78 6.19
C MET A 89 6.65 13.47 5.66
N TYR A 90 7.64 13.67 6.53
CA TYR A 90 8.95 14.13 6.11
C TYR A 90 9.83 12.97 5.68
N VAL A 91 10.49 13.13 4.54
CA VAL A 91 11.51 12.21 4.02
C VAL A 91 12.76 12.98 3.60
N ASP A 92 13.93 12.42 3.89
CA ASP A 92 15.24 12.94 3.52
C ASP A 92 15.85 12.03 2.45
N ILE A 93 16.20 12.62 1.30
CA ILE A 93 16.83 11.92 0.18
C ILE A 93 18.34 12.19 0.12
N THR A 94 18.91 12.83 1.14
CA THR A 94 20.35 13.10 1.20
C THR A 94 21.16 11.82 1.07
N GLY A 95 22.07 11.79 0.10
CA GLY A 95 22.94 10.63 -0.18
C GLY A 95 22.26 9.51 -0.97
N MET A 96 21.00 9.67 -1.39
CA MET A 96 20.35 8.75 -2.30
C MET A 96 20.87 8.94 -3.73
N HIS A 97 21.06 7.85 -4.46
CA HIS A 97 21.28 7.89 -5.90
C HIS A 97 19.98 7.53 -6.64
N ILE A 98 19.59 8.36 -7.61
CA ILE A 98 18.40 8.15 -8.45
C ILE A 98 18.85 7.75 -9.86
N PRO A 99 18.94 6.43 -10.15
CA PRO A 99 19.54 5.95 -11.41
C PRO A 99 18.68 6.28 -12.64
N THR A 100 17.38 6.49 -12.44
CA THR A 100 16.46 6.80 -13.54
C THR A 100 16.60 8.23 -14.06
N ILE A 101 17.40 9.09 -13.44
CA ILE A 101 17.62 10.49 -13.83
C ILE A 101 19.07 10.67 -14.31
N SER A 102 19.27 11.44 -15.37
CA SER A 102 20.59 11.85 -15.87
C SER A 102 20.68 13.37 -15.98
N ALA A 103 21.79 13.95 -15.52
CA ALA A 103 22.06 15.38 -15.59
C ALA A 103 22.05 15.88 -17.04
N LYS A 104 22.76 15.20 -17.93
CA LYS A 104 22.82 15.54 -19.34
C LYS A 104 21.49 15.32 -20.06
N ARG A 105 20.85 14.15 -19.89
CA ARG A 105 19.62 13.82 -20.62
C ARG A 105 18.43 14.65 -20.16
N ASP A 106 18.27 14.82 -18.85
CA ASP A 106 17.05 15.39 -18.31
C ASP A 106 17.16 16.90 -18.11
N PHE A 107 18.35 17.42 -17.80
CA PHE A 107 18.57 18.83 -17.48
C PHE A 107 19.55 19.53 -18.42
N ASN A 108 20.13 18.86 -19.42
CA ASN A 108 21.16 19.41 -20.30
C ASN A 108 22.36 20.03 -19.53
N ASP A 109 22.66 19.48 -18.35
CA ASP A 109 23.65 20.03 -17.42
C ASP A 109 23.41 21.49 -16.96
N GLU A 110 22.19 22.01 -17.16
CA GLU A 110 21.84 23.39 -16.85
C GLU A 110 21.48 23.56 -15.36
N VAL A 111 22.39 24.18 -14.60
CA VAL A 111 22.17 24.46 -13.18
C VAL A 111 20.94 25.34 -12.99
N GLY A 112 20.00 24.86 -12.17
CA GLY A 112 18.75 25.55 -11.88
C GLY A 112 17.56 25.09 -12.71
N ALA A 113 17.77 24.31 -13.77
CA ALA A 113 16.71 23.73 -14.57
C ALA A 113 15.76 22.91 -13.69
N LYS A 114 14.45 23.10 -13.92
CA LYS A 114 13.37 22.38 -13.23
C LYS A 114 12.66 21.46 -14.19
N LYS A 115 12.42 20.22 -13.79
CA LYS A 115 11.72 19.24 -14.64
C LYS A 115 10.89 18.29 -13.80
N SER A 116 9.69 18.00 -14.28
CA SER A 116 8.88 16.90 -13.76
C SER A 116 9.32 15.61 -14.42
N ILE A 117 9.80 14.65 -13.64
CA ILE A 117 10.33 13.39 -14.15
C ILE A 117 9.60 12.23 -13.48
N ASN A 118 9.09 11.31 -14.31
CA ASN A 118 8.61 10.03 -13.82
C ASN A 118 9.82 9.15 -13.47
N THR A 119 10.08 8.99 -12.19
CA THR A 119 11.26 8.25 -11.68
C THR A 119 11.03 6.76 -11.55
N PHE A 120 9.83 6.29 -11.88
CA PHE A 120 9.45 4.89 -11.85
C PHE A 120 10.04 4.09 -13.01
N SER A 121 10.85 3.08 -12.70
CA SER A 121 11.40 2.13 -13.66
C SER A 121 11.26 0.71 -13.14
N ILE A 122 10.95 -0.24 -14.04
CA ILE A 122 10.95 -1.69 -13.73
C ILE A 122 12.39 -2.23 -13.76
N ARG A 123 13.22 -1.64 -14.63
CA ARG A 123 14.59 -2.10 -14.88
C ARG A 123 15.56 -1.64 -13.78
N GLU A 124 15.31 -0.47 -13.22
CA GLU A 124 16.10 0.13 -12.14
C GLU A 124 15.13 0.54 -11.03
N LEU A 125 14.94 -0.31 -10.03
CA LEU A 125 14.02 -0.04 -8.93
C LEU A 125 14.47 1.21 -8.16
N SER A 126 13.86 2.33 -8.51
CA SER A 126 14.06 3.61 -7.85
C SER A 126 13.06 3.73 -6.71
N MET A 127 13.53 3.81 -5.46
CA MET A 127 12.67 3.91 -4.29
C MET A 127 11.82 5.18 -4.31
N ILE A 128 12.35 6.28 -4.88
CA ILE A 128 11.60 7.51 -5.12
C ILE A 128 10.54 7.34 -6.23
N GLY A 129 10.83 6.56 -7.26
CA GLY A 129 9.86 6.22 -8.30
C GLY A 129 8.74 5.32 -7.82
N VAL A 130 9.04 4.36 -6.95
CA VAL A 130 8.05 3.47 -6.34
C VAL A 130 7.22 4.21 -5.28
N THR A 131 7.78 5.23 -4.63
CA THR A 131 7.04 5.95 -3.57
C THR A 131 6.23 7.13 -4.10
N LEU A 132 6.77 7.88 -5.06
CA LEU A 132 6.20 9.16 -5.53
C LEU A 132 5.85 9.15 -7.03
N GLY A 133 6.43 8.24 -7.82
CA GLY A 133 6.20 8.22 -9.27
C GLY A 133 6.81 9.42 -9.97
N SER A 134 5.98 10.45 -10.26
CA SER A 134 6.40 11.65 -10.99
C SER A 134 6.69 12.79 -10.03
N VAL A 135 7.92 13.32 -10.09
CA VAL A 135 8.43 14.28 -9.10
C VAL A 135 9.07 15.47 -9.80
N ASP A 136 8.83 16.67 -9.25
CA ASP A 136 9.41 17.93 -9.74
C ASP A 136 10.81 18.15 -9.14
N PHE A 137 11.84 17.93 -9.94
CA PHE A 137 13.23 18.13 -9.55
C PHE A 137 13.79 19.49 -10.01
N LYS A 138 14.76 20.00 -9.25
CA LYS A 138 15.67 21.07 -9.66
C LYS A 138 17.09 20.54 -9.68
N TYR A 139 17.80 20.71 -10.81
CA TYR A 139 19.21 20.41 -10.91
C TYR A 139 20.05 21.48 -10.20
N LEU A 140 21.01 21.04 -9.39
CA LEU A 140 21.88 21.89 -8.57
C LEU A 140 23.31 21.98 -9.11
N GLY A 141 23.62 21.27 -10.21
CA GLY A 141 24.99 21.05 -10.66
C GLY A 141 25.66 19.89 -9.93
N ASN A 142 26.86 19.52 -10.37
CA ASN A 142 27.66 18.44 -9.77
C ASN A 142 26.88 17.13 -9.59
N LEU A 143 26.04 16.77 -10.57
CA LEU A 143 25.19 15.57 -10.53
C LEU A 143 24.21 15.53 -9.36
N LYS A 144 23.81 16.68 -8.81
CA LYS A 144 22.87 16.76 -7.69
C LYS A 144 21.52 17.33 -8.09
N VAL A 145 20.47 16.79 -7.49
CA VAL A 145 19.10 17.28 -7.62
C VAL A 145 18.45 17.43 -6.26
N LYS A 146 17.43 18.29 -6.19
CA LYS A 146 16.48 18.33 -5.08
C LYS A 146 15.05 18.31 -5.58
N VAL A 147 14.14 17.82 -4.76
CA VAL A 147 12.71 17.92 -5.00
C VAL A 147 12.23 19.32 -4.67
N THR A 148 11.32 19.86 -5.49
CA THR A 148 10.87 21.26 -5.40
C THR A 148 9.43 21.43 -4.94
N LYS A 149 8.63 20.36 -4.97
CA LYS A 149 7.26 20.37 -4.48
C LYS A 149 7.00 19.13 -3.63
N SER A 150 6.18 19.32 -2.60
CA SER A 150 5.56 18.22 -1.88
C SER A 150 4.62 17.47 -2.83
N ASP A 151 4.57 16.16 -2.69
CA ASP A 151 3.70 15.31 -3.48
C ASP A 151 2.60 14.73 -2.58
N ARG A 152 1.40 14.52 -3.13
CA ARG A 152 0.29 13.94 -2.38
C ARG A 152 0.28 12.44 -2.59
N TYR A 153 0.66 11.71 -1.55
CA TYR A 153 0.60 10.25 -1.57
C TYR A 153 -0.85 9.80 -1.41
N ASP A 154 -1.38 9.20 -2.47
CA ASP A 154 -2.69 8.57 -2.46
C ASP A 154 -2.56 7.09 -2.84
N PHE A 155 -2.92 6.22 -1.92
CA PHE A 155 -2.96 4.77 -2.13
C PHE A 155 -4.41 4.37 -2.42
N ASP A 156 -4.93 4.79 -3.58
CA ASP A 156 -6.26 4.40 -4.05
C ASP A 156 -6.14 3.30 -5.12
N TRP A 157 -6.51 2.08 -4.73
CA TRP A 157 -6.53 0.90 -5.60
C TRP A 157 -7.78 0.86 -6.50
N GLN A 158 -8.82 1.65 -6.22
CA GLN A 158 -10.12 1.56 -6.92
C GLN A 158 -10.21 2.44 -8.18
N LYS A 159 -9.22 3.32 -8.42
CA LYS A 159 -9.22 4.26 -9.55
C LYS A 159 -8.01 4.06 -10.47
N ASN A 160 -8.03 3.07 -11.37
CA ASN A 160 -7.18 2.96 -12.57
C ASN A 160 -5.75 3.56 -12.44
N GLY A 161 -5.10 3.31 -11.31
CA GLY A 161 -3.91 4.03 -10.89
C GLY A 161 -2.70 3.15 -11.02
N LYS A 162 -1.52 3.74 -11.22
CA LYS A 162 -0.23 3.06 -11.30
C LYS A 162 0.21 2.39 -9.96
N SER A 163 -0.75 2.02 -9.11
CA SER A 163 -0.64 1.51 -7.73
C SER A 163 -0.43 0.01 -7.63
N ASP A 164 -0.80 -0.79 -8.65
CA ASP A 164 -0.65 -2.25 -8.63
C ASP A 164 0.82 -2.68 -8.48
N ARG A 165 1.75 -1.92 -9.07
CA ARG A 165 3.19 -2.21 -8.99
C ARG A 165 3.78 -1.92 -7.61
N ASN A 166 3.32 -0.86 -6.95
CA ASN A 166 3.75 -0.54 -5.57
C ASN A 166 3.13 -1.54 -4.58
N PHE A 167 1.92 -2.03 -4.89
CA PHE A 167 1.18 -3.03 -4.15
C PHE A 167 1.86 -4.42 -4.16
N TYR A 168 2.31 -4.94 -5.31
CA TYR A 168 3.02 -6.23 -5.35
C TYR A 168 4.40 -6.19 -4.69
N THR A 169 5.11 -5.05 -4.75
CA THR A 169 6.40 -4.88 -4.05
C THR A 169 6.21 -4.72 -2.54
N LEU A 170 5.20 -3.95 -2.11
CA LEU A 170 4.80 -3.87 -0.71
C LEU A 170 4.35 -5.23 -0.18
N LEU A 171 3.51 -5.95 -0.94
CA LEU A 171 3.11 -7.32 -0.61
C LEU A 171 4.32 -8.24 -0.52
N GLY A 172 5.22 -8.26 -1.51
CA GLY A 172 6.46 -9.03 -1.40
C GLY A 172 7.26 -8.71 -0.14
N SER A 173 7.33 -7.42 0.24
CA SER A 173 8.08 -6.98 1.43
C SER A 173 7.42 -7.32 2.79
N ILE A 174 6.08 -7.31 2.87
CA ILE A 174 5.35 -7.69 4.09
C ILE A 174 5.21 -9.22 4.16
N VAL A 175 5.02 -9.89 3.02
CA VAL A 175 4.74 -11.33 2.88
C VAL A 175 5.99 -12.19 3.06
N HIS A 176 7.21 -11.68 2.85
CA HIS A 176 8.43 -12.46 3.11
C HIS A 176 8.60 -12.93 4.57
N ASN A 177 7.76 -12.47 5.52
CA ASN A 177 7.68 -12.97 6.90
C ASN A 177 6.26 -13.39 7.35
N MET A 178 5.27 -13.48 6.45
CA MET A 178 3.91 -13.92 6.79
C MET A 178 3.62 -15.31 6.18
N PRO A 179 2.92 -16.21 6.91
CA PRO A 179 2.53 -17.50 6.36
C PRO A 179 1.59 -17.31 5.16
N MET A 180 1.96 -17.89 4.02
CA MET A 180 1.14 -17.96 2.81
C MET A 180 0.34 -19.28 2.80
N PRO A 181 -0.92 -19.30 2.30
CA PRO A 181 -1.64 -18.23 1.61
C PRO A 181 -2.52 -17.35 2.52
N ILE A 182 -2.57 -16.04 2.26
CA ILE A 182 -3.46 -15.08 2.93
C ILE A 182 -4.73 -14.92 2.09
N PRO A 183 -5.95 -15.01 2.68
CA PRO A 183 -7.20 -14.80 1.95
C PRO A 183 -7.32 -13.39 1.33
N ASP A 184 -7.92 -13.27 0.14
CA ASP A 184 -8.09 -12.01 -0.57
C ASP A 184 -8.87 -10.95 0.23
N THR A 185 -9.85 -11.40 1.04
CA THR A 185 -10.61 -10.54 1.95
C THR A 185 -9.73 -9.90 3.02
N VAL A 186 -8.81 -10.67 3.59
CA VAL A 186 -7.81 -10.22 4.56
C VAL A 186 -6.84 -9.25 3.89
N LEU A 187 -6.37 -9.58 2.69
CA LEU A 187 -5.47 -8.72 1.92
C LEU A 187 -6.10 -7.37 1.58
N MET A 188 -7.35 -7.36 1.12
CA MET A 188 -8.09 -6.14 0.82
C MET A 188 -8.28 -5.28 2.08
N ALA A 189 -8.67 -5.86 3.22
CA ALA A 189 -8.78 -5.12 4.47
C ALA A 189 -7.42 -4.54 4.90
N LEU A 190 -6.35 -5.34 4.76
CA LEU A 190 -5.02 -4.92 5.13
C LEU A 190 -4.50 -3.80 4.27
N THR A 191 -4.92 -3.63 3.02
CA THR A 191 -4.37 -2.65 2.07
C THR A 191 -5.22 -1.39 1.87
N THR A 192 -6.43 -1.35 2.43
CA THR A 192 -7.43 -0.27 2.21
C THR A 192 -7.84 0.47 3.49
N GLY A 193 -8.40 1.67 3.39
CA GLY A 193 -8.87 2.41 4.57
C GLY A 193 -7.78 3.20 5.32
N GLY A 194 -6.66 3.48 4.64
CA GLY A 194 -5.75 4.54 5.08
C GLY A 194 -6.23 5.92 4.63
N ARG A 195 -5.44 6.96 4.95
CA ARG A 195 -5.70 8.34 4.55
C ARG A 195 -4.54 8.86 3.73
N SER A 196 -4.84 9.45 2.57
CA SER A 196 -3.87 10.15 1.75
C SER A 196 -3.22 11.29 2.55
N PHE A 197 -1.97 11.61 2.24
CA PHE A 197 -1.18 12.61 2.97
C PHE A 197 -0.12 13.25 2.07
N ASP A 198 0.41 14.38 2.51
CA ASP A 198 1.47 15.07 1.78
C ASP A 198 2.86 14.53 2.21
N ILE A 199 3.71 14.21 1.24
CA ILE A 199 5.11 13.83 1.47
C ILE A 199 5.99 15.04 1.18
N GLU A 200 6.68 15.49 2.22
CA GLU A 200 7.70 16.53 2.12
C GLU A 200 9.08 15.93 1.95
N VAL A 201 9.62 16.04 0.74
CA VAL A 201 10.95 15.56 0.40
C VAL A 201 11.99 16.66 0.65
N LYS A 202 12.98 16.38 1.49
CA LYS A 202 14.10 17.27 1.84
C LYS A 202 15.43 16.63 1.48
N GLY A 203 16.47 17.44 1.37
CA GLY A 203 17.83 16.97 1.06
C GLY A 203 18.18 16.95 -0.43
N GLU A 204 19.36 16.41 -0.72
CA GLU A 204 19.96 16.36 -2.07
C GLU A 204 20.28 14.93 -2.48
N ALA A 205 19.78 14.50 -3.64
CA ALA A 205 20.11 13.20 -4.23
C ALA A 205 21.11 13.37 -5.38
N THR A 206 21.87 12.31 -5.65
CA THR A 206 22.75 12.22 -6.82
C THR A 206 22.04 11.57 -8.00
N VAL A 207 22.41 11.95 -9.21
CA VAL A 207 21.87 11.42 -10.46
C VAL A 207 23.00 10.93 -11.36
N ASN A 208 22.65 10.25 -12.45
CA ASN A 208 23.64 9.84 -13.44
C ASN A 208 24.22 11.07 -14.18
N PRO A 209 25.45 10.95 -14.71
CA PRO A 209 25.97 11.90 -15.69
C PRO A 209 24.99 12.13 -16.87
#